data_AF-A0A8T2Z338-F1
#
_entry.id   AF-A0A8T2Z338-F1
#
_cell.length_a   1.000
_cell.length_b   1.000
_cell.length_c   1.000
_cell.angle_alpha   90.00
_cell.angle_beta   90.00
_cell.angle_gamma   90.00
#
_symmetry.space_group_name_H-M   'P 1'
#
loop_
_entity.id
_entity.type
_entity.pdbx_description
1 polymer ?
#
loop_
_entity_poly.entity_id
_entity_poly.type
_entity_poly.pdbx_seq_one_letter_code
_entity_poly.pdbx_strand_id
1 'polypeptide(L)'
;MKYAFWMTGSYGSHPDEVYDPKALPEIKGINYKDIVADNVTYSARPEGIQNDPFTGTCISNVRISLTEKPKELQWNCNDIQGISSKVTPQPCAAFPEKGIECPFPEDRLPIEDVQLKTYSVLQIIISTVFILGSSLAGSTLAEYHQNTVEYKAINCRKHSAVLTDFGAVGDGKTSNTKAFEEAIKTLSKYAPDGGAQLIVPAGKWLTGSFNLTSHFTLFLHKDAVLLASQDEDEWPLLTPLPSYGGVRENAVFGRPGGLIFASNVTDVIITGNNGTVDGQGAVWWEKFNEKKLKKLERPYLIEIMYSDQVQISNITLINSPQWHVHPIYSSNVWIQGVTILAPVDVPNTDGINPDSCSNVIIEDCYIVSGDDCIAVKSGLDQYGIKVGMPMKQLVIRRITCISPKSAAIALGSEMSGGIEDVRVEDITAINTESAVRVKTAVGRGGYVKDIFVRRMTLKTMKYVFWMIGSYSSHADEGYDPKALPEITNINFRDIVADNITIPGKLEGLGEGNPFTGICISNVTMTLAEKHKEPAWNCTDVSGVSSNVTPMPCAALPKKSMDCPFPEDKLPIEKVRLQTCSATS
;
A
#
# COMPACT_ATOMS: atom_id res chain seq x y z
N MET A 1 2.56 16.16 -14.60
CA MET A 1 1.18 16.61 -14.29
C MET A 1 0.74 17.66 -15.31
N LYS A 2 -0.54 17.68 -15.73
CA LYS A 2 -1.03 18.63 -16.75
C LYS A 2 -1.22 20.05 -16.19
N TYR A 3 -1.96 20.21 -15.09
CA TYR A 3 -2.18 21.47 -14.37
C TYR A 3 -1.89 21.29 -12.87
N ALA A 4 -1.24 22.26 -12.20
CA ALA A 4 -1.18 22.26 -10.73
C ALA A 4 -2.48 22.82 -10.12
N PHE A 5 -3.09 23.81 -10.79
CA PHE A 5 -4.39 24.37 -10.43
C PHE A 5 -5.35 24.30 -11.63
N TRP A 6 -6.55 23.76 -11.44
CA TRP A 6 -7.59 23.78 -12.46
C TRP A 6 -8.94 24.12 -11.84
N MET A 7 -9.57 25.18 -12.35
CA MET A 7 -10.92 25.60 -12.01
C MET A 7 -11.64 25.90 -13.32
N THR A 8 -12.89 25.47 -13.46
CA THR A 8 -13.72 25.80 -14.62
C THR A 8 -15.14 26.11 -14.19
N GLY A 9 -15.68 27.24 -14.65
CA GLY A 9 -17.09 27.59 -14.55
C GLY A 9 -17.94 26.98 -15.67
N SER A 10 -17.33 26.33 -16.66
CA SER A 10 -18.03 25.70 -17.78
C SER A 10 -17.54 24.28 -18.00
N TYR A 11 -18.38 23.30 -17.68
CA TYR A 11 -18.11 21.88 -17.94
C TYR A 11 -18.93 21.33 -19.14
N GLY A 12 -19.74 22.18 -19.79
CA GLY A 12 -20.38 21.87 -21.08
C GLY A 12 -21.55 20.88 -21.03
N SER A 13 -21.96 20.39 -19.86
CA SER A 13 -23.13 19.53 -19.70
C SER A 13 -23.87 19.84 -18.39
N HIS A 14 -25.20 19.89 -18.46
CA HIS A 14 -26.07 19.90 -17.28
C HIS A 14 -26.92 18.62 -17.34
N PRO A 15 -27.07 17.86 -16.24
CA PRO A 15 -27.74 16.55 -16.25
C PRO A 15 -29.26 16.64 -16.50
N ASP A 16 -29.85 17.83 -16.35
CA ASP A 16 -31.26 18.13 -16.60
C ASP A 16 -31.40 19.08 -17.80
N GLU A 17 -32.31 18.79 -18.72
CA GLU A 17 -32.64 19.63 -19.87
C GLU A 17 -33.43 20.90 -19.50
N VAL A 18 -34.00 20.96 -18.28
CA VAL A 18 -34.90 22.06 -17.82
C VAL A 18 -34.24 22.96 -16.76
N TYR A 19 -32.91 23.01 -16.70
CA TYR A 19 -32.20 23.82 -15.71
C TYR A 19 -32.39 25.33 -15.91
N ASP A 20 -32.35 26.10 -14.82
CA ASP A 20 -32.35 27.56 -14.88
C ASP A 20 -30.93 28.07 -15.21
N PRO A 21 -30.67 28.61 -16.42
CA PRO A 21 -29.35 29.10 -16.79
C PRO A 21 -28.95 30.37 -16.01
N LYS A 22 -29.85 30.95 -15.22
CA LYS A 22 -29.57 32.10 -14.34
C LYS A 22 -29.26 31.72 -12.90
N ALA A 23 -29.38 30.44 -12.53
CA ALA A 23 -29.05 29.94 -11.21
C ALA A 23 -27.52 29.79 -11.06
N LEU A 24 -26.81 30.91 -10.95
CA LEU A 24 -25.37 30.95 -10.80
C LEU A 24 -24.93 30.60 -9.36
N PRO A 25 -23.90 29.77 -9.17
CA PRO A 25 -23.41 29.40 -7.86
C PRO A 25 -22.59 30.54 -7.23
N GLU A 26 -22.76 30.78 -5.93
CA GLU A 26 -21.88 31.69 -5.19
C GLU A 26 -20.57 30.97 -4.83
N ILE A 27 -19.51 31.20 -5.62
CA ILE A 27 -18.19 30.60 -5.42
C ILE A 27 -17.23 31.66 -4.85
N LYS A 28 -16.97 31.58 -3.55
CA LYS A 28 -16.11 32.50 -2.79
C LYS A 28 -15.30 31.76 -1.73
N GLY A 29 -14.25 32.39 -1.22
CA GLY A 29 -13.47 31.87 -0.08
C GLY A 29 -12.53 30.70 -0.43
N ILE A 30 -12.06 30.65 -1.67
CA ILE A 30 -11.14 29.60 -2.13
C ILE A 30 -9.70 30.02 -1.80
N ASN A 31 -9.07 29.33 -0.85
CA ASN A 31 -7.71 29.62 -0.42
C ASN A 31 -6.80 28.42 -0.71
N TYR A 32 -5.72 28.68 -1.45
CA TYR A 32 -4.63 27.74 -1.69
C TYR A 32 -3.39 28.20 -0.93
N LYS A 33 -2.83 27.33 -0.08
CA LYS A 33 -1.66 27.64 0.75
C LYS A 33 -0.69 26.45 0.78
N ASP A 34 0.61 26.73 0.78
CA ASP A 34 1.70 25.76 1.03
C ASP A 34 1.74 24.58 0.03
N ILE A 35 1.67 24.89 -1.28
CA ILE A 35 1.63 23.87 -2.34
C ILE A 35 2.97 23.77 -3.06
N VAL A 36 3.50 22.55 -3.18
CA VAL A 36 4.65 22.23 -4.04
C VAL A 36 4.20 21.25 -5.10
N ALA A 37 4.49 21.56 -6.37
CA ALA A 37 4.18 20.68 -7.50
C ALA A 37 5.38 20.59 -8.45
N ASP A 38 5.75 19.39 -8.87
CA ASP A 38 6.88 19.17 -9.76
C ASP A 38 6.46 18.54 -11.10
N ASN A 39 7.27 18.76 -12.12
CA ASN A 39 7.08 18.22 -13.47
C ASN A 39 5.69 18.58 -14.07
N VAL A 40 5.35 19.87 -14.03
CA VAL A 40 4.04 20.42 -14.44
C VAL A 40 4.08 21.07 -15.83
N THR A 41 3.13 20.74 -16.70
CA THR A 41 3.08 21.27 -18.08
C THR A 41 2.49 22.69 -18.15
N TYR A 42 1.39 22.94 -17.42
CA TYR A 42 0.76 24.24 -17.23
C TYR A 42 0.64 24.51 -15.73
N SER A 43 1.07 25.67 -15.25
CA SER A 43 0.94 26.00 -13.82
C SER A 43 -0.52 26.03 -13.38
N ALA A 44 -1.38 26.75 -14.12
CA ALA A 44 -2.78 26.85 -13.77
C ALA A 44 -3.70 27.15 -14.96
N ARG A 45 -4.95 26.71 -14.85
CA ARG A 45 -6.07 27.17 -15.68
C ARG A 45 -7.27 27.52 -14.80
N PRO A 46 -7.30 28.72 -14.20
CA PRO A 46 -8.48 29.20 -13.50
C PRO A 46 -9.45 29.90 -14.47
N GLU A 47 -10.62 29.32 -14.64
CA GLU A 47 -11.67 29.82 -15.53
C GLU A 47 -12.97 29.93 -14.74
N GLY A 48 -13.52 31.14 -14.59
CA GLY A 48 -14.83 31.35 -13.97
C GLY A 48 -16.00 31.15 -14.93
N ILE A 49 -17.18 31.63 -14.53
CA ILE A 49 -18.35 31.64 -15.39
C ILE A 49 -18.32 32.89 -16.25
N GLN A 50 -18.62 32.76 -17.54
CA GLN A 50 -18.61 33.88 -18.47
C GLN A 50 -19.55 35.01 -17.99
N ASN A 51 -19.01 36.22 -17.83
CA ASN A 51 -19.69 37.40 -17.27
C ASN A 51 -20.07 37.32 -15.78
N ASP A 52 -19.66 36.29 -15.06
CA ASP A 52 -19.82 36.15 -13.60
C ASP A 52 -18.51 35.60 -13.00
N PRO A 53 -17.48 36.44 -12.88
CA PRO A 53 -16.15 35.97 -12.56
C PRO A 53 -16.08 35.39 -11.15
N PHE A 54 -15.28 34.34 -10.97
CA PHE A 54 -14.98 33.86 -9.62
C PHE A 54 -14.13 34.90 -8.89
N THR A 55 -14.52 35.26 -7.66
CA THR A 55 -13.84 36.30 -6.89
C THR A 55 -13.40 35.80 -5.52
N GLY A 56 -12.42 36.48 -4.94
CA GLY A 56 -11.95 36.17 -3.57
C GLY A 56 -11.08 34.91 -3.48
N THR A 57 -10.51 34.45 -4.59
CA THR A 57 -9.52 33.38 -4.57
C THR A 57 -8.17 33.92 -4.06
N CYS A 58 -7.55 33.23 -3.12
CA CYS A 58 -6.22 33.57 -2.62
C CYS A 58 -5.24 32.41 -2.86
N ILE A 59 -4.05 32.71 -3.38
CA ILE A 59 -2.99 31.71 -3.58
C ILE A 59 -1.71 32.17 -2.87
N SER A 60 -1.22 31.43 -1.87
CA SER A 60 0.00 31.80 -1.16
C SER A 60 0.98 30.65 -0.93
N ASN A 61 2.28 30.98 -0.93
CA ASN A 61 3.39 30.05 -0.72
C ASN A 61 3.31 28.80 -1.62
N VAL A 62 3.37 29.04 -2.94
CA VAL A 62 3.22 27.99 -3.94
C VAL A 62 4.47 27.91 -4.81
N ARG A 63 5.02 26.71 -4.97
CA ARG A 63 6.17 26.44 -5.85
C ARG A 63 5.84 25.35 -6.87
N ILE A 64 5.88 25.70 -8.14
CA ILE A 64 5.61 24.80 -9.26
C ILE A 64 6.88 24.67 -10.11
N SER A 65 7.47 23.48 -10.17
CA SER A 65 8.56 23.13 -11.09
C SER A 65 7.97 22.59 -12.39
N LEU A 66 8.41 23.14 -13.51
CA LEU A 66 7.87 22.81 -14.83
C LEU A 66 8.51 21.56 -15.44
N THR A 67 7.85 20.93 -16.41
CA THR A 67 8.43 19.84 -17.22
C THR A 67 9.58 20.36 -18.10
N GLU A 68 10.36 19.45 -18.71
CA GLU A 68 11.40 19.80 -19.70
C GLU A 68 10.86 20.53 -20.95
N LYS A 69 9.57 20.32 -21.27
CA LYS A 69 8.89 20.96 -22.41
C LYS A 69 7.61 21.64 -21.91
N PRO A 70 7.73 22.78 -21.21
CA PRO A 70 6.57 23.48 -20.67
C PRO A 70 5.80 24.19 -21.77
N LYS A 71 4.56 24.54 -21.49
CA LYS A 71 3.78 25.42 -22.37
C LYS A 71 4.14 26.88 -22.11
N GLU A 72 4.11 27.72 -23.14
CA GLU A 72 4.50 29.12 -23.00
C GLU A 72 3.59 29.88 -22.03
N LEU A 73 2.26 29.71 -22.18
CA LEU A 73 1.29 30.28 -21.25
C LEU A 73 1.12 29.35 -20.04
N GLN A 74 1.76 29.72 -18.92
CA GLN A 74 1.72 28.93 -17.68
C GLN A 74 0.45 29.14 -16.87
N TRP A 75 -0.10 30.35 -16.87
CA TRP A 75 -1.32 30.72 -16.15
C TRP A 75 -2.37 31.19 -17.15
N ASN A 76 -3.38 30.36 -17.41
CA ASN A 76 -4.49 30.71 -18.29
C ASN A 76 -5.71 31.13 -17.46
N CYS A 77 -5.81 32.43 -17.19
CA CYS A 77 -6.84 33.00 -16.34
C CYS A 77 -7.92 33.66 -17.17
N ASN A 78 -9.17 33.23 -16.97
CA ASN A 78 -10.33 33.86 -17.60
C ASN A 78 -11.47 33.99 -16.59
N ASP A 79 -12.19 35.12 -16.61
CA ASP A 79 -13.33 35.39 -15.71
C ASP A 79 -13.02 35.02 -14.24
N ILE A 80 -11.86 35.44 -13.73
CA ILE A 80 -11.45 35.19 -12.35
C ILE A 80 -10.71 36.39 -11.78
N GLN A 81 -10.84 36.61 -10.47
CA GLN A 81 -10.11 37.62 -9.72
C GLN A 81 -9.69 37.07 -8.35
N GLY A 82 -8.47 37.38 -7.95
CA GLY A 82 -7.92 36.95 -6.68
C GLY A 82 -6.69 37.73 -6.27
N ILE A 83 -5.92 37.16 -5.35
CA ILE A 83 -4.61 37.70 -4.93
C ILE A 83 -3.60 36.56 -4.81
N SER A 84 -2.31 36.89 -4.98
CA SER A 84 -1.22 35.95 -4.75
C SER A 84 -0.21 36.44 -3.70
N SER A 85 0.54 35.50 -3.14
CA SER A 85 1.72 35.78 -2.31
C SER A 85 2.75 34.66 -2.42
N LYS A 86 4.00 34.94 -2.79
CA LYS A 86 5.08 33.93 -2.92
C LYS A 86 4.69 32.75 -3.84
N VAL A 87 4.20 33.05 -5.04
CA VAL A 87 3.81 32.03 -6.03
C VAL A 87 4.82 31.99 -7.18
N THR A 88 5.37 30.80 -7.47
CA THR A 88 6.32 30.56 -8.57
C THR A 88 5.84 29.39 -9.45
N PRO A 89 5.80 29.52 -10.80
CA PRO A 89 6.07 30.74 -11.57
C PRO A 89 4.97 31.80 -11.39
N GLN A 90 5.30 33.05 -11.71
CA GLN A 90 4.44 34.20 -11.47
C GLN A 90 3.04 34.03 -12.09
N PRO A 91 1.96 34.25 -11.33
CA PRO A 91 0.59 34.20 -11.83
C PRO A 91 0.25 35.28 -12.87
N CYS A 92 -0.89 35.10 -13.54
CA CYS A 92 -1.50 36.09 -14.42
C CYS A 92 -1.94 37.35 -13.64
N ALA A 93 -2.23 38.44 -14.36
CA ALA A 93 -2.62 39.73 -13.77
C ALA A 93 -3.91 39.69 -12.91
N ALA A 94 -4.75 38.66 -13.08
CA ALA A 94 -5.92 38.43 -12.23
C ALA A 94 -5.57 38.06 -10.78
N PHE A 95 -4.32 37.66 -10.52
CA PHE A 95 -3.78 37.34 -9.21
C PHE A 95 -2.56 38.22 -8.92
N PRO A 96 -2.75 39.51 -8.63
CA PRO A 96 -1.64 40.39 -8.24
C PRO A 96 -1.00 39.92 -6.93
N GLU A 97 0.32 40.05 -6.87
CA GLU A 97 1.12 39.80 -5.67
C GLU A 97 0.81 40.86 -4.60
N LYS A 98 0.39 40.42 -3.40
CA LYS A 98 -0.03 41.32 -2.30
C LYS A 98 0.70 41.08 -0.97
N GLY A 99 1.59 40.09 -0.88
CA GLY A 99 2.35 39.80 0.35
C GLY A 99 1.49 39.35 1.54
N ILE A 100 0.24 38.97 1.30
CA ILE A 100 -0.72 38.48 2.30
C ILE A 100 -0.70 36.95 2.24
N GLU A 101 -0.55 36.28 3.38
CA GLU A 101 -0.76 34.83 3.45
C GLU A 101 -2.25 34.52 3.41
N CYS A 102 -2.62 33.54 2.59
CA CYS A 102 -4.02 33.17 2.44
C CYS A 102 -4.53 32.54 3.73
N PRO A 103 -5.74 32.92 4.17
CA PRO A 103 -6.34 32.32 5.35
C PRO A 103 -6.58 30.83 5.10
N PHE A 104 -6.09 30.01 6.00
CA PHE A 104 -6.38 28.58 6.04
C PHE A 104 -6.86 28.26 7.46
N PRO A 105 -7.98 27.54 7.63
CA PRO A 105 -8.46 27.20 8.96
C PRO A 105 -7.40 26.40 9.72
N GLU A 106 -6.99 26.88 10.89
CA GLU A 106 -6.22 26.07 11.85
C GLU A 106 -7.15 25.23 12.74
N ASP A 107 -8.44 25.58 12.76
CA ASP A 107 -9.48 24.82 13.44
C ASP A 107 -9.62 23.45 12.78
N ARG A 108 -9.46 22.41 13.59
CA ARG A 108 -9.59 21.02 13.17
C ARG A 108 -11.04 20.74 12.78
N LEU A 109 -11.25 19.96 11.72
CA LEU A 109 -12.58 19.49 11.39
C LEU A 109 -13.08 18.54 12.50
N PRO A 110 -14.39 18.45 12.79
CA PRO A 110 -14.93 17.52 13.79
C PRO A 110 -14.53 16.06 13.58
N ILE A 111 -14.18 15.66 12.34
CA ILE A 111 -13.65 14.34 12.00
C ILE A 111 -12.21 14.13 12.52
N GLU A 112 -11.42 15.20 12.63
CA GLU A 112 -10.09 15.18 13.23
C GLU A 112 -10.14 15.18 14.76
N ASP A 113 -11.27 15.59 15.33
CA ASP A 113 -11.60 15.47 16.76
C ASP A 113 -12.26 14.13 17.11
N VAL A 114 -12.46 13.23 16.14
CA VAL A 114 -12.80 11.85 16.42
C VAL A 114 -11.63 11.24 17.20
N GLN A 115 -11.79 11.24 18.51
CA GLN A 115 -10.92 10.55 19.45
C GLN A 115 -11.01 9.05 19.14
N LEU A 116 -10.11 8.54 18.30
CA LEU A 116 -9.65 7.17 18.47
C LEU A 116 -9.31 7.02 19.95
N LYS A 117 -9.85 6.02 20.64
CA LYS A 117 -9.59 5.80 22.08
C LYS A 117 -8.08 5.66 22.32
N THR A 118 -7.41 6.77 22.54
CA THR A 118 -6.04 6.86 23.00
C THR A 118 -6.12 7.20 24.49
N TYR A 119 -5.64 6.27 25.30
CA TYR A 119 -5.50 6.49 26.74
C TYR A 119 -4.42 7.56 26.96
N SER A 120 -4.82 8.72 27.51
CA SER A 120 -3.90 9.77 27.94
C SER A 120 -3.09 9.28 29.14
N VAL A 121 -1.77 9.20 29.00
CA VAL A 121 -0.85 9.00 30.12
C VAL A 121 -0.52 10.37 30.71
N LEU A 122 -0.73 10.48 32.03
CA LEU A 122 -0.39 11.64 32.84
C LEU A 122 1.11 11.96 32.65
N GLN A 123 1.45 13.15 32.14
CA GLN A 123 2.82 13.65 32.17
C GLN A 123 3.19 13.95 33.63
N ILE A 124 4.06 13.13 34.20
CA ILE A 124 4.74 13.44 35.47
C ILE A 124 5.94 14.32 35.11
N ILE A 125 5.81 15.62 35.39
CA ILE A 125 6.94 16.55 35.38
C ILE A 125 7.75 16.28 36.65
N ILE A 126 8.93 15.67 36.51
CA ILE A 126 9.92 15.60 37.60
C ILE A 126 10.74 16.89 37.54
N SER A 127 10.42 17.84 38.42
CA SER A 127 11.22 19.03 38.66
C SER A 127 12.40 18.68 39.58
N THR A 128 13.59 18.50 39.03
CA THR A 128 14.83 18.38 39.81
C THR A 128 15.40 19.77 40.08
N VAL A 129 15.31 20.21 41.34
CA VAL A 129 15.97 21.41 41.87
C VAL A 129 17.45 21.08 42.08
N PHE A 130 18.35 21.65 41.27
CA PHE A 130 19.79 21.66 41.54
C PHE A 130 20.16 22.93 42.32
N ILE A 131 20.65 22.74 43.54
CA ILE A 131 21.24 23.79 44.38
C ILE A 131 22.67 24.05 43.90
N LEU A 132 22.99 25.32 43.66
CA LEU A 132 24.30 25.83 43.25
C LEU A 132 25.41 25.46 44.26
N GLY A 133 26.54 24.98 43.72
CA GLY A 133 27.84 24.91 44.37
C GLY A 133 28.95 25.11 43.33
N SER A 134 29.65 26.23 43.44
CA SER A 134 30.67 26.79 42.55
C SER A 134 31.99 26.01 42.45
N SER A 135 32.57 25.88 41.24
CA SER A 135 33.90 26.40 40.87
C SER A 135 34.41 25.92 39.50
N LEU A 136 34.76 26.89 38.65
CA LEU A 136 35.73 26.92 37.53
C LEU A 136 36.42 25.61 37.07
N ALA A 137 36.23 25.28 35.79
CA ALA A 137 37.25 25.03 34.75
C ALA A 137 36.84 23.90 33.77
N GLY A 138 37.02 24.15 32.48
CA GLY A 138 37.31 23.09 31.51
C GLY A 138 36.21 22.73 30.51
N SER A 139 36.59 22.79 29.23
CA SER A 139 36.00 22.11 28.06
C SER A 139 34.58 22.48 27.63
N THR A 140 34.48 23.00 26.40
CA THR A 140 33.29 22.90 25.56
C THR A 140 32.98 21.43 25.31
N LEU A 141 32.13 20.83 26.16
CA LEU A 141 31.43 19.61 25.81
C LEU A 141 30.39 20.01 24.75
N ALA A 142 30.58 19.54 23.52
CA ALA A 142 29.47 19.47 22.57
C ALA A 142 28.40 18.58 23.23
N GLU A 143 27.24 19.16 23.55
CA GLU A 143 26.06 18.40 23.95
C GLU A 143 25.70 17.48 22.78
N TYR A 144 26.10 16.21 22.88
CA TYR A 144 25.61 15.15 22.02
C TYR A 144 24.15 14.92 22.44
N HIS A 145 23.22 15.63 21.80
CA HIS A 145 21.80 15.34 21.96
C HIS A 145 21.54 13.93 21.43
N GLN A 146 21.46 12.96 22.34
CA GLN A 146 20.89 11.65 22.06
C GLN A 146 19.45 11.87 21.63
N ASN A 147 19.19 11.71 20.34
CA ASN A 147 17.84 11.78 19.79
C ASN A 147 17.18 10.42 20.03
N THR A 148 16.49 10.29 21.17
CA THR A 148 15.63 9.16 21.44
C THR A 148 14.30 9.32 20.70
N VAL A 149 13.95 8.34 19.88
CA VAL A 149 12.68 8.28 19.15
C VAL A 149 11.81 7.17 19.72
N GLU A 150 10.59 7.50 20.09
CA GLU A 150 9.58 6.51 20.50
C GLU A 150 8.89 5.88 19.29
N TYR A 151 8.63 4.58 19.35
CA TYR A 151 7.89 3.84 18.34
C TYR A 151 7.06 2.71 18.98
N LYS A 152 6.09 2.18 18.22
CA LYS A 152 5.23 1.08 18.70
C LYS A 152 5.77 -0.25 18.23
N ALA A 153 5.89 -1.22 19.14
CA ALA A 153 6.41 -2.55 18.82
C ALA A 153 5.74 -3.65 19.65
N ILE A 154 5.66 -4.87 19.09
CA ILE A 154 5.17 -6.05 19.82
C ILE A 154 6.02 -6.33 21.06
N ASN A 155 7.35 -6.14 20.94
CA ASN A 155 8.32 -6.30 22.02
C ASN A 155 9.40 -5.22 21.93
N CYS A 156 9.76 -4.62 23.07
CA CYS A 156 10.90 -3.70 23.14
C CYS A 156 12.22 -4.45 23.31
N ARG A 157 13.30 -3.91 22.74
CA ARG A 157 14.65 -4.48 22.85
C ARG A 157 15.42 -3.76 23.95
N LYS A 158 16.09 -4.54 24.78
CA LYS A 158 16.95 -4.02 25.85
C LYS A 158 18.31 -3.56 25.32
N HIS A 159 18.80 -4.25 24.29
CA HIS A 159 20.11 -4.00 23.68
C HIS A 159 19.94 -3.28 22.36
N SER A 160 20.81 -2.31 22.08
CA SER A 160 20.78 -1.54 20.83
C SER A 160 22.20 -1.26 20.34
N ALA A 161 22.38 -1.22 19.02
CA ALA A 161 23.59 -0.71 18.39
C ALA A 161 23.25 0.06 17.12
N VAL A 162 24.15 0.94 16.69
CA VAL A 162 24.00 1.71 15.46
C VAL A 162 24.81 1.03 14.36
N LEU A 163 24.30 0.99 13.13
CA LEU A 163 24.95 0.30 12.01
C LEU A 163 26.40 0.78 11.76
N THR A 164 26.70 2.05 12.04
CA THR A 164 28.06 2.63 11.93
C THR A 164 29.07 2.00 12.88
N ASP A 165 28.63 1.42 14.01
CA ASP A 165 29.50 0.74 14.97
C ASP A 165 30.14 -0.51 14.35
N PHE A 166 29.58 -1.01 13.25
CA PHE A 166 30.04 -2.17 12.50
C PHE A 166 30.79 -1.78 11.20
N GLY A 167 31.19 -0.50 11.08
CA GLY A 167 32.00 0.00 9.96
C GLY A 167 31.20 0.33 8.69
N ALA A 168 29.87 0.44 8.78
CA ALA A 168 29.04 0.86 7.67
C ALA A 168 29.26 2.34 7.29
N VAL A 169 29.14 2.65 6.01
CA VAL A 169 29.31 3.99 5.43
C VAL A 169 28.05 4.39 4.66
N GLY A 170 27.38 5.45 5.13
CA GLY A 170 26.11 5.95 4.61
C GLY A 170 26.21 6.87 3.39
N ASP A 171 27.14 6.62 2.47
CA ASP A 171 27.44 7.46 1.30
C ASP A 171 26.63 7.09 0.03
N GLY A 172 25.83 6.01 0.10
CA GLY A 172 25.04 5.47 -1.00
C GLY A 172 25.85 4.75 -2.08
N LYS A 173 27.13 4.46 -1.84
CA LYS A 173 28.06 3.83 -2.80
C LYS A 173 28.81 2.65 -2.22
N THR A 174 29.21 2.74 -0.95
CA THR A 174 29.90 1.66 -0.24
C THR A 174 28.91 0.54 0.05
N SER A 175 29.22 -0.69 -0.36
CA SER A 175 28.40 -1.85 0.00
C SER A 175 28.54 -2.15 1.50
N ASN A 176 27.41 -2.12 2.21
CA ASN A 176 27.29 -2.30 3.65
C ASN A 176 26.86 -3.73 4.04
N THR A 177 26.77 -4.66 3.08
CA THR A 177 26.27 -6.03 3.28
C THR A 177 27.01 -6.73 4.43
N LYS A 178 28.35 -6.66 4.44
CA LYS A 178 29.16 -7.23 5.53
C LYS A 178 28.94 -6.56 6.89
N ALA A 179 28.66 -5.25 6.90
CA ALA A 179 28.38 -4.53 8.13
C ALA A 179 27.03 -4.94 8.71
N PHE A 180 25.99 -5.12 7.87
CA PHE A 180 24.72 -5.70 8.28
C PHE A 180 24.88 -7.12 8.81
N GLU A 181 25.60 -7.99 8.09
CA GLU A 181 25.87 -9.37 8.52
C GLU A 181 26.56 -9.44 9.89
N GLU A 182 27.61 -8.65 10.10
CA GLU A 182 28.34 -8.63 11.38
C GLU A 182 27.52 -8.01 12.50
N ALA A 183 26.73 -6.96 12.21
CA ALA A 183 25.81 -6.36 13.17
C ALA A 183 24.78 -7.38 13.66
N ILE A 184 24.11 -8.06 12.73
CA ILE A 184 23.06 -9.04 13.05
C ILE A 184 23.67 -10.24 13.78
N LYS A 185 24.81 -10.76 13.32
CA LYS A 185 25.53 -11.84 14.00
C LYS A 185 25.91 -11.47 15.43
N THR A 186 26.41 -10.25 15.65
CA THR A 186 26.78 -9.79 16.99
C THR A 186 25.56 -9.63 17.89
N LEU A 187 24.52 -8.98 17.39
CA LEU A 187 23.31 -8.67 18.15
C LEU A 187 22.43 -9.90 18.40
N SER A 188 22.47 -10.93 17.55
CA SER A 188 21.74 -12.20 17.75
C SER A 188 22.13 -12.93 19.05
N LYS A 189 23.31 -12.65 19.61
CA LYS A 189 23.75 -13.20 20.91
C LYS A 189 22.86 -12.75 22.07
N TYR A 190 22.12 -11.66 21.90
CA TYR A 190 21.19 -11.14 22.91
C TYR A 190 19.79 -11.76 22.83
N ALA A 191 19.52 -12.65 21.86
CA ALA A 191 18.23 -13.32 21.72
C ALA A 191 17.70 -13.95 23.04
N PRO A 192 18.52 -14.63 23.89
CA PRO A 192 18.04 -15.17 25.17
C PRO A 192 17.63 -14.12 26.21
N ASP A 193 18.03 -12.85 26.06
CA ASP A 193 17.73 -11.74 26.98
C ASP A 193 16.73 -10.74 26.33
N GLY A 194 15.79 -11.25 25.54
CA GLY A 194 14.75 -10.45 24.87
C GLY A 194 15.20 -9.77 23.56
N GLY A 195 16.42 -10.04 23.13
CA GLY A 195 16.90 -9.63 21.82
C GLY A 195 17.49 -8.23 21.74
N ALA A 196 17.74 -7.79 20.51
CA ALA A 196 18.46 -6.56 20.23
C ALA A 196 17.87 -5.78 19.06
N GLN A 197 18.14 -4.48 19.06
CA GLN A 197 17.79 -3.54 18.01
C GLN A 197 19.03 -3.08 17.25
N LEU A 198 18.95 -3.07 15.92
CA LEU A 198 19.90 -2.41 15.04
C LEU A 198 19.27 -1.13 14.48
N ILE A 199 19.89 0.00 14.76
CA ILE A 199 19.47 1.32 14.28
C ILE A 199 20.27 1.64 13.01
N VAL A 200 19.57 1.85 11.90
CA VAL A 200 20.14 2.42 10.68
C VAL A 200 19.94 3.93 10.73
N PRO A 201 21.00 4.73 10.94
CA PRO A 201 20.87 6.16 11.13
C PRO A 201 20.65 6.89 9.79
N ALA A 202 20.49 8.22 9.86
CA ALA A 202 20.42 9.07 8.67
C ALA A 202 21.58 8.78 7.69
N GLY A 203 21.29 8.64 6.41
CA GLY A 203 22.28 8.30 5.39
C GLY A 203 21.72 7.42 4.28
N LYS A 204 22.55 7.15 3.27
CA LYS A 204 22.24 6.24 2.17
C LYS A 204 23.05 4.96 2.29
N TRP A 205 22.41 3.82 2.46
CA TRP A 205 23.05 2.56 2.82
C TRP A 205 22.89 1.55 1.70
N LEU A 206 23.84 1.52 0.77
CA LEU A 206 23.86 0.49 -0.28
C LEU A 206 24.14 -0.86 0.36
N THR A 207 23.32 -1.86 0.08
CA THR A 207 23.48 -3.22 0.60
C THR A 207 22.82 -4.24 -0.32
N GLY A 208 23.42 -5.42 -0.38
CA GLY A 208 22.80 -6.65 -0.83
C GLY A 208 21.82 -7.21 0.18
N SER A 209 21.38 -8.44 -0.09
CA SER A 209 20.48 -9.18 0.80
C SER A 209 21.16 -9.50 2.13
N PHE A 210 20.41 -9.37 3.24
CA PHE A 210 20.86 -9.76 4.57
C PHE A 210 19.75 -10.43 5.37
N ASN A 211 20.14 -11.31 6.29
CA ASN A 211 19.21 -12.17 7.02
C ASN A 211 19.02 -11.68 8.46
N LEU A 212 17.78 -11.41 8.85
CA LEU A 212 17.41 -11.15 10.25
C LEU A 212 17.39 -12.45 11.07
N THR A 213 17.44 -12.30 12.40
CA THR A 213 17.40 -13.40 13.37
C THR A 213 16.23 -13.23 14.34
N SER A 214 15.92 -14.24 15.15
CA SER A 214 14.85 -14.15 16.15
C SER A 214 15.13 -13.07 17.21
N HIS A 215 14.07 -12.49 17.77
CA HIS A 215 14.14 -11.42 18.77
C HIS A 215 14.94 -10.21 18.28
N PHE A 216 14.68 -9.78 17.04
CA PHE A 216 15.45 -8.73 16.41
C PHE A 216 14.55 -7.56 16.01
N THR A 217 15.06 -6.34 16.16
CA THR A 217 14.43 -5.14 15.63
C THR A 217 15.37 -4.42 14.67
N LEU A 218 14.98 -4.31 13.40
CA LEU A 218 15.60 -3.39 12.46
C LEU A 218 14.85 -2.07 12.52
N PHE A 219 15.52 -0.99 12.93
CA PHE A 219 14.94 0.35 13.02
C PHE A 219 15.55 1.27 11.98
N LEU A 220 14.71 1.85 11.11
CA LEU A 220 15.14 2.79 10.08
C LEU A 220 14.83 4.23 10.50
N HIS A 221 15.88 5.05 10.65
CA HIS A 221 15.74 6.47 10.89
C HIS A 221 14.98 7.17 9.73
N LYS A 222 14.28 8.27 9.99
CA LYS A 222 13.45 9.00 9.01
C LYS A 222 14.22 9.46 7.77
N ASP A 223 15.51 9.71 7.95
CA ASP A 223 16.45 10.11 6.90
C ASP A 223 17.37 8.96 6.45
N ALA A 224 17.10 7.73 6.88
CA ALA A 224 17.78 6.53 6.39
C ALA A 224 17.15 6.09 5.08
N VAL A 225 18.00 5.81 4.09
CA VAL A 225 17.61 5.22 2.80
C VAL A 225 18.45 3.97 2.57
N LEU A 226 17.86 2.79 2.75
CA LEU A 226 18.47 1.54 2.31
C LEU A 226 18.35 1.46 0.79
N LEU A 227 19.47 1.21 0.13
CA LEU A 227 19.57 1.13 -1.32
C LEU A 227 19.91 -0.33 -1.68
N ALA A 228 19.01 -1.00 -2.40
CA ALA A 228 19.22 -2.38 -2.83
C ALA A 228 20.33 -2.47 -3.89
N SER A 229 21.31 -3.35 -3.68
CA SER A 229 22.40 -3.55 -4.63
C SER A 229 21.89 -4.00 -6.00
N GLN A 230 22.41 -3.37 -7.05
CA GLN A 230 22.15 -3.76 -8.44
C GLN A 230 23.10 -4.87 -8.91
N ASP A 231 24.09 -5.22 -8.09
CA ASP A 231 24.96 -6.37 -8.32
C ASP A 231 24.20 -7.65 -8.00
N GLU A 232 23.95 -8.47 -9.04
CA GLU A 232 23.24 -9.74 -8.90
C GLU A 232 23.95 -10.71 -7.95
N ASP A 233 25.28 -10.61 -7.78
CA ASP A 233 26.06 -11.51 -6.91
C ASP A 233 25.84 -11.22 -5.42
N GLU A 234 25.31 -10.05 -5.06
CA GLU A 234 24.94 -9.69 -3.69
C GLU A 234 23.54 -10.21 -3.26
N TRP A 235 22.92 -11.06 -4.09
CA TRP A 235 21.63 -11.70 -3.81
C TRP A 235 21.79 -13.23 -3.73
N PRO A 236 21.84 -13.81 -2.51
CA PRO A 236 21.99 -15.25 -2.33
C PRO A 236 20.90 -16.03 -3.05
N LEU A 237 21.28 -17.12 -3.70
CA LEU A 237 20.36 -18.00 -4.40
C LEU A 237 19.74 -18.98 -3.40
N LEU A 238 18.43 -18.91 -3.25
CA LEU A 238 17.60 -19.80 -2.47
C LEU A 238 16.99 -20.89 -3.36
N THR A 239 16.63 -22.00 -2.74
CA THR A 239 15.78 -23.00 -3.38
C THR A 239 14.42 -22.39 -3.73
N PRO A 240 13.77 -22.85 -4.82
CA PRO A 240 12.42 -22.42 -5.13
C PRO A 240 11.46 -22.63 -3.97
N LEU A 241 10.41 -21.79 -3.93
CA LEU A 241 9.35 -21.97 -2.95
C LEU A 241 8.67 -23.34 -3.17
N PRO A 242 8.56 -24.17 -2.12
CA PRO A 242 7.98 -25.51 -2.25
C PRO A 242 6.56 -25.51 -2.84
N SER A 243 5.79 -24.44 -2.59
CA SER A 243 4.42 -24.31 -3.10
C SER A 243 4.32 -23.73 -4.52
N TYR A 244 5.43 -23.51 -5.24
CA TYR A 244 5.45 -22.91 -6.58
C TYR A 244 6.25 -23.69 -7.64
N GLY A 245 6.89 -24.80 -7.26
CA GLY A 245 7.52 -25.72 -8.22
C GLY A 245 8.77 -25.24 -8.96
N GLY A 246 9.29 -24.04 -8.65
CA GLY A 246 10.47 -23.48 -9.32
C GLY A 246 10.26 -23.13 -10.79
N VAL A 247 9.02 -22.95 -11.20
CA VAL A 247 8.64 -22.66 -12.60
C VAL A 247 8.28 -21.19 -12.81
N ARG A 248 8.05 -20.44 -11.72
CA ARG A 248 7.85 -19.00 -11.80
C ARG A 248 9.14 -18.33 -12.27
N GLU A 249 9.01 -17.49 -13.29
CA GLU A 249 10.12 -16.90 -14.07
C GLU A 249 11.23 -17.91 -14.47
N ASN A 250 10.95 -19.22 -14.52
CA ASN A 250 11.92 -20.32 -14.67
C ASN A 250 12.91 -20.51 -13.50
N ALA A 251 12.55 -20.30 -12.23
CA ALA A 251 13.42 -20.56 -11.07
C ALA A 251 13.88 -22.02 -10.86
N VAL A 252 13.98 -22.85 -11.89
CA VAL A 252 14.42 -24.25 -11.83
C VAL A 252 15.84 -24.32 -11.23
N PHE A 253 16.64 -23.26 -11.40
CA PHE A 253 17.98 -23.14 -10.85
C PHE A 253 18.05 -22.42 -9.49
N GLY A 254 16.90 -22.05 -8.91
CA GLY A 254 16.80 -21.25 -7.70
C GLY A 254 16.35 -19.80 -7.96
N ARG A 255 16.15 -19.07 -6.87
CA ARG A 255 15.67 -17.68 -6.87
C ARG A 255 16.49 -16.81 -5.94
N PRO A 256 16.69 -15.52 -6.20
CA PRO A 256 17.28 -14.65 -5.20
C PRO A 256 16.37 -14.52 -3.97
N GLY A 257 16.97 -14.42 -2.78
CA GLY A 257 16.25 -14.04 -1.56
C GLY A 257 15.82 -12.57 -1.58
N GLY A 258 14.91 -12.19 -0.67
CA GLY A 258 14.56 -10.78 -0.46
C GLY A 258 15.73 -9.92 0.05
N LEU A 259 15.66 -8.59 -0.12
CA LEU A 259 16.70 -7.67 0.38
C LEU A 259 16.79 -7.76 1.91
N ILE A 260 15.64 -7.61 2.57
CA ILE A 260 15.47 -7.88 3.99
C ILE A 260 14.83 -9.26 4.09
N PHE A 261 15.64 -10.25 4.43
CA PHE A 261 15.21 -11.64 4.50
C PHE A 261 15.14 -12.14 5.94
N ALA A 262 14.19 -13.01 6.24
CA ALA A 262 14.22 -13.81 7.45
C ALA A 262 13.54 -15.16 7.22
N SER A 263 14.04 -16.22 7.86
CA SER A 263 13.44 -17.56 7.72
C SER A 263 13.62 -18.37 8.99
N ASN A 264 12.57 -19.08 9.42
CA ASN A 264 12.55 -19.89 10.65
C ASN A 264 12.89 -19.06 11.91
N VAL A 265 12.33 -17.86 12.00
CA VAL A 265 12.57 -16.92 13.11
C VAL A 265 11.29 -16.58 13.86
N THR A 266 11.43 -16.06 15.07
CA THR A 266 10.31 -15.54 15.84
C THR A 266 10.58 -14.15 16.38
N ASP A 267 9.55 -13.34 16.58
CA ASP A 267 9.64 -12.01 17.19
C ASP A 267 10.60 -11.11 16.43
N VAL A 268 10.23 -10.80 15.18
CA VAL A 268 11.01 -9.95 14.27
C VAL A 268 10.23 -8.68 13.98
N ILE A 269 10.90 -7.54 14.14
CA ILE A 269 10.31 -6.21 13.98
C ILE A 269 11.13 -5.43 12.95
N ILE A 270 10.49 -5.02 11.86
CA ILE A 270 11.04 -4.07 10.89
C ILE A 270 10.23 -2.79 11.04
N THR A 271 10.84 -1.74 11.56
CA THR A 271 10.14 -0.50 11.90
C THR A 271 11.01 0.73 11.71
N GLY A 272 10.47 1.91 11.97
CA GLY A 272 11.18 3.16 11.85
C GLY A 272 10.28 4.36 12.10
N ASN A 273 10.83 5.53 11.86
CA ASN A 273 10.13 6.80 11.79
C ASN A 273 9.99 7.23 10.32
N ASN A 274 9.44 6.34 9.50
CA ASN A 274 9.29 6.50 8.05
C ASN A 274 10.60 6.51 7.24
N GLY A 275 11.61 5.77 7.70
CA GLY A 275 12.80 5.47 6.91
C GLY A 275 12.45 4.72 5.62
N THR A 276 13.31 4.85 4.60
CA THR A 276 13.04 4.35 3.24
C THR A 276 13.87 3.11 2.92
N VAL A 277 13.24 2.12 2.26
CA VAL A 277 13.92 1.02 1.57
C VAL A 277 13.62 1.18 0.07
N ASP A 278 14.64 1.48 -0.72
CA ASP A 278 14.57 1.63 -2.17
C ASP A 278 15.15 0.38 -2.85
N GLY A 279 14.28 -0.37 -3.51
CA GLY A 279 14.62 -1.59 -4.22
C GLY A 279 15.43 -1.37 -5.51
N GLN A 280 15.61 -0.13 -5.95
CA GLN A 280 16.32 0.21 -7.20
C GLN A 280 15.87 -0.63 -8.42
N GLY A 281 14.56 -0.93 -8.48
CA GLY A 281 13.95 -1.93 -9.37
C GLY A 281 14.10 -1.70 -10.88
N ALA A 282 14.43 -0.49 -11.33
CA ALA A 282 14.47 -0.13 -12.75
C ALA A 282 15.31 -1.09 -13.62
N VAL A 283 16.52 -1.43 -13.16
CA VAL A 283 17.42 -2.35 -13.87
C VAL A 283 16.84 -3.77 -13.97
N TRP A 284 16.09 -4.18 -12.94
CA TRP A 284 15.45 -5.50 -12.89
C TRP A 284 14.25 -5.59 -13.82
N TRP A 285 13.43 -4.54 -13.87
CA TRP A 285 12.29 -4.46 -14.77
C TRP A 285 12.73 -4.41 -16.24
N GLU A 286 13.79 -3.66 -16.55
CA GLU A 286 14.38 -3.61 -17.89
C GLU A 286 14.87 -5.00 -18.32
N LYS A 287 15.70 -5.65 -17.50
CA LYS A 287 16.20 -7.01 -17.79
C LYS A 287 15.05 -8.02 -17.91
N PHE A 288 14.00 -7.91 -17.11
CA PHE A 288 12.82 -8.78 -17.21
C PHE A 288 12.11 -8.62 -18.55
N ASN A 289 11.79 -7.38 -18.93
CA ASN A 289 11.13 -7.08 -20.20
C ASN A 289 11.96 -7.51 -21.41
N GLU A 290 13.28 -7.36 -21.31
CA GLU A 290 14.22 -7.78 -22.35
C GLU A 290 14.58 -9.28 -22.32
N LYS A 291 14.11 -10.03 -21.31
CA LYS A 291 14.44 -11.44 -21.06
C LYS A 291 15.95 -11.70 -20.90
N LYS A 292 16.65 -10.79 -20.21
CA LYS A 292 18.11 -10.78 -19.98
C LYS A 292 18.54 -11.00 -18.53
N LEU A 293 17.66 -11.46 -17.65
CA LEU A 293 18.04 -11.75 -16.27
C LEU A 293 19.03 -12.94 -16.26
N LYS A 294 20.18 -12.82 -15.56
CA LYS A 294 21.14 -13.94 -15.45
C LYS A 294 20.60 -15.01 -14.50
N LYS A 295 20.01 -14.56 -13.39
CA LYS A 295 19.17 -15.37 -12.49
C LYS A 295 17.74 -15.35 -13.02
N LEU A 296 17.02 -16.47 -12.92
CA LEU A 296 15.73 -16.59 -13.61
C LEU A 296 14.59 -15.87 -12.89
N GLU A 297 14.68 -15.60 -11.59
CA GLU A 297 13.73 -14.76 -10.84
C GLU A 297 14.33 -13.42 -10.39
N ARG A 298 13.50 -12.37 -10.31
CA ARG A 298 13.85 -11.09 -9.65
C ARG A 298 13.69 -11.18 -8.12
N PRO A 299 14.47 -10.43 -7.33
CA PRO A 299 14.35 -10.44 -5.88
C PRO A 299 13.12 -9.68 -5.38
N TYR A 300 12.68 -10.04 -4.17
CA TYR A 300 11.69 -9.29 -3.41
C TYR A 300 12.36 -8.23 -2.53
N LEU A 301 11.59 -7.24 -2.06
CA LEU A 301 12.14 -6.23 -1.16
C LEU A 301 12.20 -6.76 0.29
N ILE A 302 11.09 -7.25 0.82
CA ILE A 302 11.03 -7.88 2.15
C ILE A 302 10.42 -9.28 1.98
N GLU A 303 11.12 -10.30 2.45
CA GLU A 303 10.66 -11.68 2.42
C GLU A 303 10.86 -12.36 3.77
N ILE A 304 9.77 -12.85 4.36
CA ILE A 304 9.78 -13.47 5.69
C ILE A 304 9.14 -14.86 5.57
N MET A 305 9.92 -15.91 5.79
CA MET A 305 9.50 -17.29 5.58
C MET A 305 9.40 -18.06 6.91
N TYR A 306 8.43 -18.98 7.04
CA TYR A 306 8.39 -19.94 8.16
C TYR A 306 8.54 -19.29 9.55
N SER A 307 7.95 -18.11 9.75
CA SER A 307 8.23 -17.29 10.93
C SER A 307 6.99 -17.00 11.75
N ASP A 308 7.18 -16.62 13.02
CA ASP A 308 6.09 -16.30 13.94
C ASP A 308 6.30 -14.96 14.63
N GLN A 309 5.24 -14.19 14.88
CA GLN A 309 5.31 -12.87 15.52
C GLN A 309 6.19 -11.90 14.73
N VAL A 310 5.67 -11.49 13.57
CA VAL A 310 6.35 -10.60 12.64
C VAL A 310 5.64 -9.25 12.63
N GLN A 311 6.38 -8.17 12.84
CA GLN A 311 5.87 -6.80 12.70
C GLN A 311 6.64 -6.06 11.60
N ILE A 312 5.92 -5.47 10.64
CA ILE A 312 6.46 -4.55 9.64
C ILE A 312 5.66 -3.25 9.74
N SER A 313 6.30 -2.13 10.09
CA SER A 313 5.54 -0.91 10.38
C SER A 313 6.28 0.39 10.12
N ASN A 314 5.56 1.47 9.80
CA ASN A 314 6.07 2.84 9.77
C ASN A 314 7.36 3.02 8.94
N ILE A 315 7.41 2.40 7.77
CA ILE A 315 8.49 2.51 6.79
C ILE A 315 7.93 2.81 5.40
N THR A 316 8.77 3.40 4.56
CA THR A 316 8.47 3.64 3.14
C THR A 316 9.24 2.65 2.29
N LEU A 317 8.55 1.96 1.39
CA LEU A 317 9.09 0.95 0.48
C LEU A 317 8.89 1.45 -0.95
N ILE A 318 9.96 1.61 -1.71
CA ILE A 318 9.88 2.12 -3.08
C ILE A 318 10.62 1.23 -4.07
N ASN A 319 10.12 1.23 -5.31
CA ASN A 319 10.81 0.64 -6.46
C ASN A 319 11.28 -0.80 -6.26
N SER A 320 10.47 -1.68 -5.66
CA SER A 320 10.85 -3.10 -5.54
C SER A 320 11.14 -3.71 -6.92
N PRO A 321 12.20 -4.54 -7.07
CA PRO A 321 12.46 -5.28 -8.30
C PRO A 321 11.26 -6.16 -8.74
N GLN A 322 10.50 -6.65 -7.76
CA GLN A 322 9.26 -7.40 -7.92
C GLN A 322 8.32 -7.09 -6.74
N TRP A 323 7.87 -8.10 -5.98
CA TRP A 323 6.97 -7.92 -4.84
C TRP A 323 7.62 -7.12 -3.71
N HIS A 324 6.87 -6.25 -3.02
CA HIS A 324 7.44 -5.45 -1.93
C HIS A 324 7.48 -6.22 -0.61
N VAL A 325 6.37 -6.78 -0.15
CA VAL A 325 6.28 -7.45 1.16
C VAL A 325 5.68 -8.83 1.02
N HIS A 326 6.49 -9.88 1.20
CA HIS A 326 6.08 -11.27 1.04
C HIS A 326 6.33 -12.10 2.31
N PRO A 327 5.44 -12.03 3.31
CA PRO A 327 5.40 -13.03 4.37
C PRO A 327 4.79 -14.32 3.81
N ILE A 328 5.52 -15.43 3.98
CA ILE A 328 5.10 -16.75 3.51
C ILE A 328 5.27 -17.82 4.59
N TYR A 329 4.31 -18.74 4.70
CA TYR A 329 4.30 -19.82 5.70
C TYR A 329 4.45 -19.32 7.15
N SER A 330 3.97 -18.11 7.43
CA SER A 330 4.23 -17.40 8.67
C SER A 330 2.94 -17.14 9.47
N SER A 331 3.04 -17.01 10.78
CA SER A 331 1.91 -16.76 11.69
C SER A 331 2.08 -15.49 12.50
N ASN A 332 0.97 -14.91 12.94
CA ASN A 332 0.95 -13.72 13.80
C ASN A 332 1.71 -12.55 13.15
N VAL A 333 1.25 -12.15 11.96
CA VAL A 333 1.91 -11.13 11.13
C VAL A 333 1.12 -9.82 11.23
N TRP A 334 1.80 -8.74 11.61
CA TRP A 334 1.23 -7.40 11.73
C TRP A 334 1.95 -6.46 10.76
N ILE A 335 1.22 -5.91 9.80
CA ILE A 335 1.73 -4.93 8.84
C ILE A 335 0.93 -3.63 9.00
N GLN A 336 1.58 -2.53 9.42
CA GLN A 336 0.87 -1.29 9.73
C GLN A 336 1.60 -0.02 9.32
N GLY A 337 0.88 0.96 8.74
CA GLY A 337 1.47 2.28 8.50
C GLY A 337 2.57 2.27 7.45
N VAL A 338 2.58 1.26 6.58
CA VAL A 338 3.59 1.11 5.52
C VAL A 338 3.14 1.91 4.30
N THR A 339 4.06 2.69 3.74
CA THR A 339 3.88 3.37 2.46
C THR A 339 4.61 2.59 1.37
N ILE A 340 3.91 2.19 0.31
CA ILE A 340 4.49 1.45 -0.82
C ILE A 340 4.30 2.27 -2.09
N LEU A 341 5.39 2.53 -2.82
CA LEU A 341 5.37 3.32 -4.05
C LEU A 341 6.18 2.63 -5.16
N ALA A 342 5.48 2.17 -6.20
CA ALA A 342 6.09 1.78 -7.47
C ALA A 342 5.45 2.55 -8.63
N PRO A 343 6.19 2.76 -9.74
CA PRO A 343 5.56 3.23 -10.97
C PRO A 343 4.40 2.32 -11.38
N VAL A 344 3.29 2.90 -11.85
CA VAL A 344 2.07 2.13 -12.18
C VAL A 344 2.19 1.29 -13.45
N ASP A 345 3.27 1.48 -14.22
CA ASP A 345 3.50 0.83 -15.51
C ASP A 345 4.61 -0.25 -15.46
N VAL A 346 5.05 -0.67 -14.27
CA VAL A 346 6.12 -1.68 -14.11
C VAL A 346 5.59 -3.05 -13.66
N PRO A 347 6.22 -4.16 -14.13
CA PRO A 347 5.66 -5.50 -13.99
C PRO A 347 5.84 -6.08 -12.57
N ASN A 348 4.76 -6.67 -12.04
CA ASN A 348 4.77 -7.54 -10.84
C ASN A 348 5.30 -6.85 -9.57
N THR A 349 4.94 -5.58 -9.39
CA THR A 349 5.33 -4.78 -8.22
C THR A 349 4.25 -4.76 -7.14
N ASP A 350 3.64 -5.93 -6.90
CA ASP A 350 2.63 -6.13 -5.87
C ASP A 350 3.04 -5.49 -4.53
N GLY A 351 2.08 -4.93 -3.81
CA GLY A 351 2.32 -4.28 -2.52
C GLY A 351 2.60 -5.31 -1.42
N ILE A 352 1.54 -5.91 -0.89
CA ILE A 352 1.64 -6.86 0.22
C ILE A 352 1.05 -8.21 -0.20
N ASN A 353 1.84 -9.26 -0.04
CA ASN A 353 1.54 -10.61 -0.50
C ASN A 353 1.51 -11.58 0.69
N PRO A 354 0.46 -11.62 1.52
CA PRO A 354 0.35 -12.67 2.53
C PRO A 354 0.12 -14.01 1.84
N ASP A 355 1.06 -14.94 2.00
CA ASP A 355 1.07 -16.22 1.29
C ASP A 355 1.10 -17.39 2.28
N SER A 356 0.06 -18.21 2.30
CA SER A 356 0.02 -19.40 3.18
C SER A 356 0.26 -19.04 4.66
N CYS A 357 -0.20 -17.85 5.08
CA CYS A 357 -0.01 -17.31 6.43
C CYS A 357 -1.24 -17.57 7.32
N SER A 358 -1.10 -17.35 8.63
CA SER A 358 -2.24 -17.39 9.55
C SER A 358 -2.23 -16.27 10.58
N ASN A 359 -3.42 -15.78 10.93
CA ASN A 359 -3.63 -14.73 11.93
C ASN A 359 -2.83 -13.45 11.58
N VAL A 360 -3.27 -12.79 10.51
CA VAL A 360 -2.57 -11.66 9.88
C VAL A 360 -3.43 -10.40 9.96
N ILE A 361 -2.82 -9.25 10.23
CA ILE A 361 -3.44 -7.94 10.08
C ILE A 361 -2.61 -7.04 9.16
N ILE A 362 -3.29 -6.40 8.21
CA ILE A 362 -2.74 -5.38 7.33
C ILE A 362 -3.60 -4.13 7.52
N GLU A 363 -3.04 -3.07 8.08
CA GLU A 363 -3.81 -1.85 8.37
C GLU A 363 -3.07 -0.53 8.16
N ASP A 364 -3.81 0.54 7.88
CA ASP A 364 -3.26 1.91 7.82
C ASP A 364 -2.18 2.10 6.75
N CYS A 365 -2.23 1.35 5.65
CA CYS A 365 -1.22 1.42 4.58
C CYS A 365 -1.67 2.29 3.40
N TYR A 366 -0.69 2.92 2.75
CA TYR A 366 -0.85 3.64 1.49
C TYR A 366 -0.05 2.93 0.39
N ILE A 367 -0.71 2.48 -0.68
CA ILE A 367 -0.10 1.61 -1.68
C ILE A 367 -0.36 2.14 -3.08
N VAL A 368 0.72 2.43 -3.81
CA VAL A 368 0.73 2.66 -5.25
C VAL A 368 1.54 1.54 -5.89
N SER A 369 0.90 0.74 -6.74
CA SER A 369 1.52 -0.45 -7.33
C SER A 369 1.30 -0.49 -8.84
N GLY A 370 2.27 -1.08 -9.56
CA GLY A 370 2.10 -1.48 -10.95
C GLY A 370 1.30 -2.79 -11.12
N ASP A 371 1.05 -3.51 -10.03
CA ASP A 371 0.24 -4.73 -9.97
C ASP A 371 -0.71 -4.67 -8.75
N ASP A 372 -1.10 -5.78 -8.14
CA ASP A 372 -2.04 -5.83 -7.02
C ASP A 372 -1.54 -5.05 -5.78
N CYS A 373 -2.39 -4.21 -5.16
CA CYS A 373 -2.02 -3.54 -3.90
C CYS A 373 -1.86 -4.56 -2.76
N ILE A 374 -2.82 -5.47 -2.61
CA ILE A 374 -2.73 -6.63 -1.71
C ILE A 374 -3.10 -7.89 -2.48
N ALA A 375 -2.19 -8.86 -2.53
CA ALA A 375 -2.37 -10.13 -3.23
C ALA A 375 -2.28 -11.32 -2.27
N VAL A 376 -3.44 -11.84 -1.88
CA VAL A 376 -3.57 -12.98 -0.96
C VAL A 376 -3.34 -14.28 -1.72
N LYS A 377 -2.40 -15.11 -1.24
CA LYS A 377 -1.94 -16.31 -1.95
C LYS A 377 -1.80 -17.52 -1.02
N SER A 378 -1.68 -18.71 -1.59
CA SER A 378 -1.39 -19.95 -0.89
C SER A 378 -0.81 -21.03 -1.82
N GLY A 379 0.12 -20.64 -2.70
CA GLY A 379 0.78 -21.57 -3.62
C GLY A 379 0.00 -21.94 -4.88
N LEU A 380 0.66 -22.66 -5.78
CA LEU A 380 0.24 -22.86 -7.18
C LEU A 380 0.14 -24.35 -7.54
N ASP A 381 -1.01 -24.72 -8.11
CA ASP A 381 -1.36 -26.04 -8.65
C ASP A 381 -0.96 -27.21 -7.71
N GLN A 382 -0.40 -28.29 -8.26
CA GLN A 382 0.00 -29.48 -7.52
C GLN A 382 1.03 -29.19 -6.41
N TYR A 383 1.82 -28.13 -6.54
CA TYR A 383 2.80 -27.73 -5.53
C TYR A 383 2.14 -27.09 -4.32
N GLY A 384 1.21 -26.16 -4.55
CA GLY A 384 0.38 -25.57 -3.50
C GLY A 384 -0.49 -26.62 -2.82
N ILE A 385 -1.13 -27.51 -3.60
CA ILE A 385 -1.91 -28.63 -3.06
C ILE A 385 -1.05 -29.54 -2.18
N LYS A 386 0.17 -29.88 -2.62
CA LYS A 386 1.08 -30.75 -1.87
C LYS A 386 1.54 -30.12 -0.56
N VAL A 387 1.81 -28.82 -0.55
CA VAL A 387 2.17 -28.10 0.69
C VAL A 387 0.96 -27.99 1.62
N GLY A 388 -0.23 -27.73 1.06
CA GLY A 388 -1.50 -27.80 1.79
C GLY A 388 -1.64 -26.78 2.93
N MET A 389 -0.92 -25.66 2.85
CA MET A 389 -0.98 -24.58 3.84
C MET A 389 -1.88 -23.44 3.31
N PRO A 390 -3.07 -23.21 3.89
CA PRO A 390 -3.93 -22.12 3.47
C PRO A 390 -3.44 -20.78 3.99
N MET A 391 -3.90 -19.71 3.35
CA MET A 391 -3.93 -18.39 3.97
C MET A 391 -5.24 -18.24 4.75
N LYS A 392 -5.16 -18.01 6.06
CA LYS A 392 -6.37 -17.91 6.90
C LYS A 392 -6.32 -16.86 7.99
N GLN A 393 -7.49 -16.38 8.41
CA GLN A 393 -7.65 -15.39 9.49
C GLN A 393 -6.88 -14.09 9.15
N LEU A 394 -7.34 -13.41 8.11
CA LEU A 394 -6.76 -12.18 7.58
C LEU A 394 -7.67 -10.98 7.83
N VAL A 395 -7.18 -9.94 8.50
CA VAL A 395 -7.83 -8.63 8.54
C VAL A 395 -7.10 -7.66 7.61
N ILE A 396 -7.84 -6.99 6.74
CA ILE A 396 -7.34 -5.89 5.92
C ILE A 396 -8.21 -4.66 6.19
N ARG A 397 -7.63 -3.56 6.66
CA ARG A 397 -8.43 -2.35 6.88
C ARG A 397 -7.72 -1.02 6.78
N ARG A 398 -8.46 0.04 6.49
CA ARG A 398 -7.93 1.43 6.40
C ARG A 398 -6.77 1.51 5.40
N ILE A 399 -6.99 1.00 4.19
CA ILE A 399 -6.01 0.99 3.11
C ILE A 399 -6.39 2.02 2.06
N THR A 400 -5.41 2.78 1.59
CA THR A 400 -5.53 3.55 0.34
C THR A 400 -4.74 2.85 -0.76
N CYS A 401 -5.39 2.57 -1.88
CA CYS A 401 -4.79 1.85 -3.02
C CYS A 401 -4.95 2.60 -4.34
N ILE A 402 -3.88 2.63 -5.12
CA ILE A 402 -3.84 3.05 -6.53
C ILE A 402 -3.13 1.96 -7.34
N SER A 403 -3.87 1.24 -8.18
CA SER A 403 -3.32 0.21 -9.08
C SER A 403 -4.06 0.19 -10.43
N PRO A 404 -3.70 1.07 -11.37
CA PRO A 404 -4.45 1.27 -12.61
C PRO A 404 -4.57 0.04 -13.52
N LYS A 405 -3.72 -0.98 -13.31
CA LYS A 405 -3.64 -2.19 -14.12
C LYS A 405 -3.97 -3.48 -13.36
N SER A 406 -4.37 -3.41 -12.10
CA SER A 406 -4.63 -4.60 -11.29
C SER A 406 -5.65 -4.35 -10.15
N ALA A 407 -5.58 -5.10 -9.05
CA ALA A 407 -6.58 -5.05 -7.98
C ALA A 407 -6.17 -4.26 -6.74
N ALA A 408 -7.16 -3.72 -6.01
CA ALA A 408 -6.95 -3.29 -4.64
C ALA A 408 -6.75 -4.49 -3.73
N ILE A 409 -7.65 -5.48 -3.80
CA ILE A 409 -7.56 -6.75 -3.10
C ILE A 409 -7.68 -7.87 -4.13
N ALA A 410 -6.60 -8.62 -4.36
CA ALA A 410 -6.61 -9.84 -5.15
C ALA A 410 -6.54 -11.08 -4.26
N LEU A 411 -7.39 -12.05 -4.58
CA LEU A 411 -7.40 -13.39 -4.02
C LEU A 411 -6.95 -14.34 -5.13
N GLY A 412 -5.72 -14.88 -5.01
CA GLY A 412 -5.07 -15.69 -6.03
C GLY A 412 -4.15 -14.91 -6.99
N SER A 413 -3.76 -15.47 -8.14
CA SER A 413 -4.26 -16.74 -8.69
C SER A 413 -3.67 -17.99 -8.05
N GLU A 414 -2.60 -17.84 -7.29
CA GLU A 414 -1.89 -18.90 -6.57
C GLU A 414 -2.62 -19.12 -5.25
N MET A 415 -3.68 -19.93 -5.27
CA MET A 415 -4.59 -20.17 -4.14
C MET A 415 -4.79 -21.67 -3.82
N SER A 416 -3.86 -22.50 -4.28
CA SER A 416 -4.00 -23.96 -4.29
C SER A 416 -3.94 -24.62 -2.91
N GLY A 417 -3.33 -23.97 -1.92
CA GLY A 417 -3.38 -24.36 -0.51
C GLY A 417 -4.68 -23.93 0.19
N GLY A 418 -5.48 -23.07 -0.42
CA GLY A 418 -6.73 -22.52 0.12
C GLY A 418 -6.59 -21.08 0.66
N ILE A 419 -7.66 -20.31 0.58
CA ILE A 419 -7.81 -18.99 1.19
C ILE A 419 -9.14 -18.97 1.97
N GLU A 420 -9.11 -18.73 3.27
CA GLU A 420 -10.31 -18.69 4.12
C GLU A 420 -10.30 -17.60 5.20
N ASP A 421 -11.47 -17.14 5.62
CA ASP A 421 -11.65 -16.13 6.68
C ASP A 421 -10.84 -14.85 6.43
N VAL A 422 -11.18 -14.17 5.34
CA VAL A 422 -10.60 -12.87 4.95
C VAL A 422 -11.63 -11.77 5.22
N ARG A 423 -11.29 -10.85 6.11
CA ARG A 423 -12.14 -9.75 6.56
C ARG A 423 -11.56 -8.42 6.09
N VAL A 424 -12.23 -7.78 5.14
CA VAL A 424 -11.80 -6.52 4.52
C VAL A 424 -12.76 -5.41 4.91
N GLU A 425 -12.26 -4.32 5.47
CA GLU A 425 -13.10 -3.15 5.78
C GLU A 425 -12.39 -1.81 5.60
N ASP A 426 -13.13 -0.74 5.34
CA ASP A 426 -12.58 0.63 5.30
C ASP A 426 -11.48 0.80 4.24
N ILE A 427 -11.80 0.48 2.98
CA ILE A 427 -10.85 0.58 1.86
C ILE A 427 -11.20 1.77 0.98
N THR A 428 -10.19 2.57 0.63
CA THR A 428 -10.27 3.60 -0.40
C THR A 428 -9.44 3.17 -1.61
N ALA A 429 -10.08 2.94 -2.76
CA ALA A 429 -9.37 2.60 -3.99
C ALA A 429 -9.65 3.66 -5.07
N ILE A 430 -8.59 4.21 -5.65
CA ILE A 430 -8.67 5.33 -6.60
C ILE A 430 -7.87 4.98 -7.84
N ASN A 431 -8.47 5.12 -9.02
CA ASN A 431 -7.81 4.83 -10.29
C ASN A 431 -7.18 3.41 -10.30
N THR A 432 -7.99 2.43 -9.93
CA THR A 432 -7.58 1.02 -9.81
C THR A 432 -8.36 0.18 -10.82
N GLU A 433 -7.78 -0.86 -11.43
CA GLU A 433 -8.53 -1.65 -12.42
C GLU A 433 -9.71 -2.38 -11.76
N SER A 434 -9.46 -3.03 -10.61
CA SER A 434 -10.50 -3.73 -9.87
C SER A 434 -10.47 -3.52 -8.35
N ALA A 435 -11.62 -3.46 -7.69
CA ALA A 435 -11.66 -3.37 -6.22
C ALA A 435 -11.34 -4.73 -5.57
N VAL A 436 -12.22 -5.71 -5.74
CA VAL A 436 -11.98 -7.08 -5.24
C VAL A 436 -11.93 -8.03 -6.42
N ARG A 437 -10.82 -8.78 -6.52
CA ARG A 437 -10.53 -9.67 -7.64
C ARG A 437 -10.28 -11.10 -7.17
N VAL A 438 -11.06 -12.06 -7.64
CA VAL A 438 -10.79 -13.50 -7.45
C VAL A 438 -10.27 -14.08 -8.77
N LYS A 439 -9.08 -14.69 -8.72
CA LYS A 439 -8.42 -15.28 -9.88
C LYS A 439 -8.21 -16.77 -9.60
N THR A 440 -8.72 -17.65 -10.45
CA THR A 440 -8.43 -19.09 -10.36
C THR A 440 -8.62 -19.77 -11.72
N ALA A 441 -8.31 -21.07 -11.78
CA ALA A 441 -8.47 -21.92 -12.94
C ALA A 441 -8.67 -23.39 -12.54
N VAL A 442 -9.27 -24.17 -13.43
CA VAL A 442 -9.21 -25.65 -13.39
C VAL A 442 -7.73 -26.05 -13.28
N GLY A 443 -7.38 -26.92 -12.34
CA GLY A 443 -5.99 -27.27 -12.05
C GLY A 443 -5.46 -26.72 -10.74
N ARG A 444 -6.02 -25.59 -10.29
CA ARG A 444 -5.62 -24.97 -9.02
C ARG A 444 -5.99 -25.81 -7.81
N GLY A 445 -7.12 -26.50 -7.85
CA GLY A 445 -7.71 -27.12 -6.66
C GLY A 445 -7.93 -26.11 -5.52
N GLY A 446 -7.88 -26.58 -4.28
CA GLY A 446 -8.02 -25.70 -3.11
C GLY A 446 -9.38 -24.98 -3.07
N TYR A 447 -9.42 -23.83 -2.42
CA TYR A 447 -10.64 -23.05 -2.23
C TYR A 447 -10.35 -21.56 -2.00
N VAL A 448 -11.35 -20.72 -2.29
CA VAL A 448 -11.47 -19.36 -1.74
C VAL A 448 -12.84 -19.27 -1.10
N LYS A 449 -12.89 -19.20 0.22
CA LYS A 449 -14.15 -19.20 0.96
C LYS A 449 -14.15 -18.24 2.14
N ASP A 450 -15.33 -17.94 2.66
CA ASP A 450 -15.50 -17.11 3.87
C ASP A 450 -14.78 -15.76 3.71
N ILE A 451 -15.12 -15.07 2.62
CA ILE A 451 -14.59 -13.74 2.29
C ILE A 451 -15.65 -12.71 2.66
N PHE A 452 -15.27 -11.73 3.47
CA PHE A 452 -16.19 -10.71 3.99
C PHE A 452 -15.61 -9.33 3.73
N VAL A 453 -16.33 -8.52 2.94
CA VAL A 453 -15.89 -7.20 2.52
C VAL A 453 -16.95 -6.19 2.90
N ARG A 454 -16.57 -5.12 3.61
CA ARG A 454 -17.48 -3.99 3.87
C ARG A 454 -16.84 -2.62 3.77
N ARG A 455 -17.65 -1.57 3.65
CA ARG A 455 -17.21 -0.17 3.75
C ARG A 455 -16.05 0.14 2.80
N MET A 456 -16.34 0.09 1.51
CA MET A 456 -15.37 0.52 0.49
C MET A 456 -15.83 1.81 -0.20
N THR A 457 -14.91 2.74 -0.38
CA THR A 457 -15.08 3.94 -1.22
C THR A 457 -14.21 3.79 -2.45
N LEU A 458 -14.85 3.73 -3.61
CA LEU A 458 -14.23 3.35 -4.87
C LEU A 458 -14.39 4.48 -5.89
N LYS A 459 -13.30 4.93 -6.51
CA LYS A 459 -13.33 6.02 -7.49
C LYS A 459 -12.55 5.69 -8.74
N THR A 460 -13.19 5.82 -9.90
CA THR A 460 -12.57 5.61 -11.22
C THR A 460 -11.97 4.22 -11.32
N MET A 461 -12.77 3.24 -11.71
CA MET A 461 -12.29 1.87 -11.92
C MET A 461 -13.05 1.14 -13.00
N LYS A 462 -12.42 0.08 -13.49
CA LYS A 462 -13.01 -0.75 -14.53
C LYS A 462 -13.98 -1.77 -13.94
N TYR A 463 -13.60 -2.46 -12.87
CA TYR A 463 -14.42 -3.49 -12.22
C TYR A 463 -14.58 -3.24 -10.71
N VAL A 464 -15.80 -3.26 -10.18
CA VAL A 464 -15.95 -3.30 -8.71
C VAL A 464 -15.74 -4.75 -8.23
N PHE A 465 -16.47 -5.69 -8.81
CA PHE A 465 -16.34 -7.11 -8.51
C PHE A 465 -15.80 -7.86 -9.73
N TRP A 466 -14.64 -8.51 -9.61
CA TRP A 466 -14.08 -9.28 -10.72
C TRP A 466 -13.67 -10.68 -10.28
N MET A 467 -14.45 -11.68 -10.66
CA MET A 467 -14.18 -13.09 -10.35
C MET A 467 -14.08 -13.86 -11.66
N ILE A 468 -12.97 -14.58 -11.86
CA ILE A 468 -12.75 -15.38 -13.07
C ILE A 468 -12.16 -16.76 -12.73
N GLY A 469 -12.80 -17.81 -13.26
CA GLY A 469 -12.31 -19.19 -13.24
C GLY A 469 -11.46 -19.58 -14.45
N SER A 470 -11.09 -18.63 -15.31
CA SER A 470 -10.35 -18.87 -16.56
C SER A 470 -8.92 -18.32 -16.55
N TYR A 471 -8.32 -18.15 -15.37
CA TYR A 471 -6.95 -17.61 -15.23
C TYR A 471 -5.89 -18.69 -15.51
N SER A 472 -5.78 -19.13 -16.76
CA SER A 472 -5.16 -20.38 -17.19
C SER A 472 -3.62 -20.42 -17.21
N SER A 473 -2.93 -19.64 -16.37
CA SER A 473 -1.47 -19.75 -16.22
C SER A 473 -1.14 -20.85 -15.22
N HIS A 474 -0.56 -21.98 -15.65
CA HIS A 474 -0.19 -23.07 -14.74
C HIS A 474 1.30 -23.06 -14.40
N ALA A 475 1.66 -23.72 -13.30
CA ALA A 475 3.05 -23.98 -12.91
C ALA A 475 3.80 -24.68 -14.05
N ASP A 476 3.31 -25.82 -14.47
CA ASP A 476 3.84 -26.63 -15.57
C ASP A 476 2.73 -27.54 -16.12
N GLU A 477 3.06 -28.39 -17.10
CA GLU A 477 2.13 -29.35 -17.72
C GLU A 477 1.66 -30.48 -16.77
N GLY A 478 2.18 -30.54 -15.53
CA GLY A 478 1.88 -31.56 -14.53
C GLY A 478 0.72 -31.21 -13.59
N TYR A 479 0.02 -30.08 -13.79
CA TYR A 479 -1.17 -29.74 -13.01
C TYR A 479 -2.29 -30.78 -13.20
N ASP A 480 -3.10 -31.01 -12.17
CA ASP A 480 -4.20 -31.97 -12.25
C ASP A 480 -5.46 -31.31 -12.84
N PRO A 481 -5.87 -31.60 -14.09
CA PRO A 481 -7.06 -30.99 -14.70
C PRO A 481 -8.38 -31.38 -14.00
N LYS A 482 -8.36 -32.31 -13.05
CA LYS A 482 -9.52 -32.67 -12.21
C LYS A 482 -9.55 -31.89 -10.89
N ALA A 483 -8.48 -31.17 -10.55
CA ALA A 483 -8.42 -30.34 -9.35
C ALA A 483 -9.21 -29.05 -9.56
N LEU A 484 -10.50 -29.10 -9.25
CA LEU A 484 -11.41 -27.95 -9.34
C LEU A 484 -11.33 -27.10 -8.06
N PRO A 485 -11.12 -25.78 -8.16
CA PRO A 485 -11.18 -24.87 -7.02
C PRO A 485 -12.62 -24.64 -6.55
N GLU A 486 -12.85 -24.65 -5.24
CA GLU A 486 -14.13 -24.26 -4.65
C GLU A 486 -14.15 -22.76 -4.32
N ILE A 487 -15.07 -22.00 -4.92
CA ILE A 487 -15.29 -20.58 -4.59
C ILE A 487 -16.68 -20.42 -3.99
N THR A 488 -16.74 -20.13 -2.69
CA THR A 488 -18.01 -20.10 -1.93
C THR A 488 -18.03 -19.05 -0.83
N ASN A 489 -19.22 -18.66 -0.37
CA ASN A 489 -19.43 -17.72 0.75
C ASN A 489 -18.62 -16.40 0.62
N ILE A 490 -18.89 -15.66 -0.45
CA ILE A 490 -18.23 -14.39 -0.77
C ILE A 490 -19.22 -13.24 -0.51
N ASN A 491 -18.95 -12.41 0.49
CA ASN A 491 -19.89 -11.44 1.02
C ASN A 491 -19.37 -10.01 0.83
N PHE A 492 -20.20 -9.16 0.22
CA PHE A 492 -19.92 -7.75 0.00
C PHE A 492 -21.05 -6.90 0.59
N ARG A 493 -20.70 -5.89 1.40
CA ARG A 493 -21.69 -4.90 1.86
C ARG A 493 -21.17 -3.49 2.01
N ASP A 494 -22.05 -2.51 2.01
CA ASP A 494 -21.71 -1.11 2.30
C ASP A 494 -20.61 -0.57 1.35
N ILE A 495 -20.82 -0.66 0.04
CA ILE A 495 -19.85 -0.22 -0.98
C ILE A 495 -20.43 0.95 -1.76
N VAL A 496 -19.66 2.03 -1.88
CA VAL A 496 -19.99 3.17 -2.74
C VAL A 496 -18.90 3.30 -3.79
N ALA A 497 -19.31 3.34 -5.06
CA ALA A 497 -18.40 3.43 -6.18
C ALA A 497 -18.84 4.51 -7.16
N ASP A 498 -17.88 5.27 -7.68
CA ASP A 498 -18.12 6.33 -8.65
C ASP A 498 -17.21 6.19 -9.87
N ASN A 499 -17.73 6.58 -11.04
CA ASN A 499 -17.06 6.47 -12.34
C ASN A 499 -16.60 5.03 -12.67
N ILE A 500 -17.57 4.11 -12.73
CA ILE A 500 -17.33 2.66 -12.92
C ILE A 500 -17.63 2.23 -14.35
N THR A 501 -16.75 1.43 -14.97
CA THR A 501 -16.99 0.91 -16.33
C THR A 501 -17.87 -0.35 -16.34
N ILE A 502 -17.61 -1.30 -15.43
CA ILE A 502 -18.31 -2.59 -15.29
C ILE A 502 -18.52 -2.87 -13.79
N PRO A 503 -19.73 -2.73 -13.24
CA PRO A 503 -20.05 -3.15 -11.87
C PRO A 503 -19.52 -4.53 -11.48
N GLY A 504 -19.81 -5.56 -12.29
CA GLY A 504 -19.37 -6.91 -11.98
C GLY A 504 -19.11 -7.77 -13.20
N LYS A 505 -17.99 -8.47 -13.17
CA LYS A 505 -17.64 -9.56 -14.08
C LYS A 505 -17.39 -10.81 -13.25
N LEU A 506 -18.37 -11.70 -13.21
CA LEU A 506 -18.41 -12.88 -12.35
C LEU A 506 -18.54 -14.14 -13.21
N GLU A 507 -17.43 -14.84 -13.42
CA GLU A 507 -17.35 -16.00 -14.30
C GLU A 507 -16.78 -17.18 -13.50
N GLY A 508 -17.59 -18.23 -13.34
CA GLY A 508 -17.18 -19.50 -12.75
C GLY A 508 -16.15 -20.25 -13.61
N LEU A 509 -15.98 -21.54 -13.37
CA LEU A 509 -15.00 -22.36 -14.10
C LEU A 509 -15.48 -22.82 -15.48
N GLY A 510 -16.77 -22.65 -15.81
CA GLY A 510 -17.39 -23.27 -16.97
C GLY A 510 -17.98 -24.65 -16.65
N GLU A 511 -18.68 -25.21 -17.63
CA GLU A 511 -19.14 -26.62 -17.63
C GLU A 511 -19.98 -27.03 -16.39
N GLY A 512 -20.74 -26.09 -15.83
CA GLY A 512 -21.58 -26.36 -14.66
C GLY A 512 -20.84 -26.41 -13.32
N ASN A 513 -19.63 -25.81 -13.25
CA ASN A 513 -18.87 -25.64 -12.02
C ASN A 513 -18.91 -24.17 -11.54
N PRO A 514 -20.03 -23.76 -10.90
CA PRO A 514 -20.23 -22.35 -10.58
C PRO A 514 -19.49 -21.89 -9.34
N PHE A 515 -19.22 -20.59 -9.26
CA PHE A 515 -18.93 -19.93 -7.98
C PHE A 515 -20.25 -19.71 -7.23
N THR A 516 -20.31 -20.06 -5.96
CA THR A 516 -21.58 -20.09 -5.21
C THR A 516 -21.53 -19.24 -3.94
N GLY A 517 -22.69 -19.02 -3.31
CA GLY A 517 -22.75 -18.30 -2.04
C GLY A 517 -22.27 -16.84 -2.14
N ILE A 518 -22.42 -16.21 -3.30
CA ILE A 518 -22.11 -14.79 -3.47
C ILE A 518 -23.25 -13.97 -2.86
N CYS A 519 -22.93 -13.04 -1.97
CA CYS A 519 -23.90 -12.11 -1.40
C CYS A 519 -23.42 -10.68 -1.62
N ILE A 520 -24.27 -9.83 -2.20
CA ILE A 520 -23.99 -8.40 -2.38
C ILE A 520 -25.13 -7.57 -1.79
N SER A 521 -24.87 -6.76 -0.76
CA SER A 521 -25.91 -5.94 -0.12
C SER A 521 -25.49 -4.48 0.06
N ASN A 522 -26.41 -3.53 -0.04
CA ASN A 522 -26.14 -2.11 0.20
C ASN A 522 -24.95 -1.58 -0.62
N VAL A 523 -25.06 -1.66 -1.95
CA VAL A 523 -24.02 -1.24 -2.87
C VAL A 523 -24.57 -0.24 -3.88
N THR A 524 -23.95 0.93 -3.97
CA THR A 524 -24.32 1.97 -4.95
C THR A 524 -23.13 2.29 -5.84
N MET A 525 -23.30 2.12 -7.14
CA MET A 525 -22.27 2.35 -8.15
C MET A 525 -22.78 3.30 -9.22
N THR A 526 -22.10 4.43 -9.40
CA THR A 526 -22.33 5.36 -10.50
C THR A 526 -21.47 4.95 -11.70
N LEU A 527 -22.10 4.75 -12.85
CA LEU A 527 -21.41 4.33 -14.07
C LEU A 527 -20.70 5.50 -14.77
N ALA A 528 -19.58 5.21 -15.40
CA ALA A 528 -18.88 6.16 -16.27
C ALA A 528 -19.71 6.46 -17.53
N GLU A 529 -19.55 7.65 -18.14
CA GLU A 529 -20.28 8.02 -19.37
C GLU A 529 -20.10 7.00 -20.51
N LYS A 530 -18.89 6.45 -20.64
CA LYS A 530 -18.52 5.43 -21.64
C LYS A 530 -18.49 4.01 -21.06
N HIS A 531 -19.39 3.71 -20.13
CA HIS A 531 -19.51 2.36 -19.55
C HIS A 531 -19.82 1.30 -20.61
N LYS A 532 -19.59 0.03 -20.26
CA LYS A 532 -19.88 -1.10 -21.14
C LYS A 532 -21.22 -1.72 -20.76
N GLU A 533 -21.99 -2.09 -21.78
CA GLU A 533 -23.22 -2.86 -21.62
C GLU A 533 -23.02 -4.32 -22.09
N PRO A 534 -23.58 -5.32 -21.37
CA PRO A 534 -24.33 -5.19 -20.13
C PRO A 534 -23.43 -4.78 -18.95
N ALA A 535 -23.95 -3.95 -18.04
CA ALA A 535 -23.22 -3.49 -16.84
C ALA A 535 -22.75 -4.65 -15.92
N TRP A 536 -23.45 -5.78 -15.94
CA TRP A 536 -23.08 -7.00 -15.24
C TRP A 536 -22.89 -8.14 -16.23
N ASN A 537 -21.77 -8.86 -16.12
CA ASN A 537 -21.54 -10.13 -16.81
C ASN A 537 -21.43 -11.25 -15.76
N CYS A 538 -22.38 -12.18 -15.79
CA CYS A 538 -22.43 -13.31 -14.87
C CYS A 538 -22.60 -14.61 -15.66
N THR A 539 -21.69 -15.55 -15.46
CA THR A 539 -21.76 -16.90 -16.05
C THR A 539 -21.29 -17.90 -15.01
N ASP A 540 -22.02 -18.99 -14.82
CA ASP A 540 -21.71 -20.03 -13.83
C ASP A 540 -21.44 -19.43 -12.44
N VAL A 541 -22.37 -18.63 -11.95
CA VAL A 541 -22.35 -18.11 -10.59
C VAL A 541 -23.73 -18.22 -9.95
N SER A 542 -23.79 -18.29 -8.63
CA SER A 542 -25.05 -18.23 -7.89
C SER A 542 -24.91 -17.50 -6.55
N GLY A 543 -25.97 -16.83 -6.15
CA GLY A 543 -25.95 -16.00 -4.96
C GLY A 543 -27.24 -15.21 -4.74
N VAL A 544 -27.12 -14.07 -4.08
CA VAL A 544 -28.22 -13.16 -3.74
C VAL A 544 -27.73 -11.72 -3.75
N SER A 545 -28.66 -10.78 -3.96
CA SER A 545 -28.38 -9.35 -3.81
C SER A 545 -29.46 -8.62 -3.00
N SER A 546 -29.13 -7.47 -2.41
CA SER A 546 -30.08 -6.62 -1.66
C SER A 546 -29.66 -5.16 -1.76
N ASN A 547 -30.55 -4.24 -2.17
CA ASN A 547 -30.21 -2.81 -2.30
C ASN A 547 -28.92 -2.54 -3.08
N VAL A 548 -28.80 -3.13 -4.28
CA VAL A 548 -27.65 -2.97 -5.18
C VAL A 548 -28.07 -2.18 -6.42
N THR A 549 -27.35 -1.10 -6.73
CA THR A 549 -27.56 -0.27 -7.92
C THR A 549 -26.24 -0.10 -8.68
N PRO A 550 -26.18 -0.37 -10.01
CA PRO A 550 -27.26 -0.88 -10.86
C PRO A 550 -27.63 -2.34 -10.54
N MET A 551 -28.82 -2.76 -10.97
CA MET A 551 -29.38 -4.09 -10.71
C MET A 551 -28.40 -5.20 -11.18
N PRO A 552 -28.03 -6.14 -10.30
CA PRO A 552 -27.21 -7.29 -10.68
C PRO A 552 -27.89 -8.24 -11.67
N CYS A 553 -27.10 -9.16 -12.22
CA CYS A 553 -27.56 -10.24 -13.08
C CYS A 553 -28.57 -11.19 -12.39
N ALA A 554 -29.35 -11.93 -13.18
CA ALA A 554 -30.38 -12.86 -12.68
C ALA A 554 -29.83 -13.98 -11.76
N ALA A 555 -28.54 -14.30 -11.87
CA ALA A 555 -27.84 -15.25 -10.99
C ALA A 555 -27.72 -14.76 -9.53
N LEU A 556 -27.94 -13.46 -9.29
CA LEU A 556 -27.90 -12.81 -7.98
C LEU A 556 -29.27 -12.17 -7.67
N PRO A 557 -30.36 -12.95 -7.54
CA PRO A 557 -31.70 -12.43 -7.35
C PRO A 557 -31.82 -11.58 -6.08
N LYS A 558 -32.68 -10.57 -6.14
CA LYS A 558 -32.95 -9.68 -5.02
C LYS A 558 -33.62 -10.43 -3.87
N LYS A 559 -33.07 -10.32 -2.65
CA LYS A 559 -33.67 -10.79 -1.39
C LYS A 559 -33.56 -9.69 -0.33
N SER A 560 -34.51 -9.63 0.59
CA SER A 560 -34.49 -8.68 1.71
C SER A 560 -33.60 -9.22 2.84
N MET A 561 -32.30 -9.00 2.72
CA MET A 561 -31.31 -9.37 3.75
C MET A 561 -30.06 -8.50 3.64
N ASP A 562 -29.25 -8.46 4.70
CA ASP A 562 -27.89 -7.95 4.63
C ASP A 562 -26.90 -9.11 4.52
N CYS A 563 -25.83 -8.90 3.78
CA CYS A 563 -24.75 -9.87 3.71
C CYS A 563 -24.00 -9.91 5.05
N PRO A 564 -23.61 -11.11 5.52
CA PRO A 564 -22.90 -11.25 6.77
C PRO A 564 -21.52 -10.60 6.71
N PHE A 565 -21.07 -10.12 7.86
CA PHE A 565 -19.69 -9.79 8.13
C PHE A 565 -19.42 -10.15 9.61
N PRO A 566 -18.41 -10.96 9.91
CA PRO A 566 -18.12 -11.41 11.27
C PRO A 566 -17.92 -10.23 12.25
N GLU A 567 -18.53 -10.30 13.43
CA GLU A 567 -18.40 -9.27 14.48
C GLU A 567 -17.36 -9.65 15.55
N ASP A 568 -16.99 -10.92 15.61
CA ASP A 568 -15.88 -11.36 16.44
C ASP A 568 -14.56 -10.75 15.94
N LYS A 569 -13.58 -10.65 16.85
CA LYS A 569 -12.24 -10.19 16.52
C LYS A 569 -11.30 -11.37 16.41
N LEU A 570 -10.47 -11.37 15.37
CA LEU A 570 -9.39 -12.33 15.23
C LEU A 570 -8.36 -12.16 16.36
N PRO A 571 -7.64 -13.22 16.76
CA PRO A 571 -6.66 -13.14 17.86
C PRO A 571 -5.61 -12.03 17.66
N ILE A 572 -5.13 -11.81 16.43
CA ILE A 572 -4.13 -10.77 16.13
C ILE A 572 -4.62 -9.35 16.48
N GLU A 573 -5.93 -9.08 16.35
CA GLU A 573 -6.51 -7.77 16.69
C GLU A 573 -6.50 -7.45 18.18
N LYS A 574 -6.17 -8.43 19.03
CA LYS A 574 -6.05 -8.28 20.48
C LYS A 574 -4.60 -8.03 20.93
N VAL A 575 -3.63 -8.17 20.03
CA VAL A 575 -2.21 -7.89 20.32
C VAL A 575 -2.07 -6.39 20.61
N ARG A 576 -1.32 -6.05 21.67
CA ARG A 576 -1.08 -4.68 22.10
C ARG A 576 0.37 -4.32 21.87
N LEU A 577 0.60 -3.27 21.09
CA LEU A 577 1.95 -2.74 20.89
C LEU A 577 2.40 -1.92 22.12
N GLN A 578 3.64 -2.12 22.53
CA GLN A 578 4.33 -1.38 23.58
C GLN A 578 4.96 -0.11 22.99
N THR A 579 5.15 0.92 23.81
CA THR A 579 6.02 2.05 23.44
C THR A 579 7.46 1.64 23.71
N CYS A 580 8.28 1.62 22.66
CA CYS A 580 9.70 1.34 22.70
C CYS A 580 10.50 2.56 22.26
N SER A 581 11.79 2.59 22.52
CA SER A 581 12.68 3.71 22.22
C SER A 581 13.88 3.25 21.38
N ALA A 582 14.23 4.03 20.36
CA ALA A 582 15.47 3.91 19.62
C ALA A 582 16.33 5.15 19.89
N THR A 583 17.57 4.97 20.35
CA THR A 583 18.49 6.08 20.65
C THR A 583 19.66 6.06 19.68
N SER A 584 19.76 7.10 18.84
CA SER A 584 20.87 7.32 17.91
C SER A 584 21.94 8.24 18.48
#